data_AF-A0A1H6YNL3-F1
#
_entry.id   AF-A0A1H6YNL3-F1
#
_cell.length_a   1.000
_cell.length_b   1.000
_cell.length_c   1.000
_cell.angle_alpha   90.00
_cell.angle_beta   90.00
_cell.angle_gamma   90.00
#
_symmetry.space_group_name_H-M   'P 1'
#
loop_
_entity.id
_entity.type
_entity.pdbx_description
1 polymer ?
#
loop_
_entity_poly.entity_id
_entity_poly.type
_entity_poly.pdbx_seq_one_letter_code
_entity_poly.pdbx_strand_id
1 'polypeptide(L)'
;MTDIIKAIAGLIADAQRCSAAPSGRLSHESLANALQALEHLNESPAAMAELRAAVADAERRGAIEIDGVPLVLLRCLLPTDTTGVCHE
;
A
#
# COMPACT_ATOMS: atom_id res chain seq x y z
N MET A 1 -2.39 7.58 10.88
CA MET A 1 -1.76 7.77 9.56
C MET A 1 -1.18 6.43 9.19
N THR A 2 -1.86 5.71 8.31
CA THR A 2 -1.95 4.25 8.28
C THR A 2 -0.59 3.57 8.13
N ASP A 3 -0.23 2.73 9.11
CA ASP A 3 1.06 2.04 9.18
C ASP A 3 1.39 1.22 7.92
N ILE A 4 0.37 0.83 7.15
CA ILE A 4 0.52 0.19 5.84
C ILE A 4 1.26 1.05 4.80
N ILE A 5 0.97 2.35 4.70
CA ILE A 5 1.60 3.22 3.70
C ILE A 5 3.10 3.33 4.00
N LYS A 6 3.45 3.49 5.29
CA LYS A 6 4.84 3.53 5.74
C LYS A 6 5.57 2.20 5.52
N ALA A 7 4.92 1.08 5.83
CA ALA A 7 5.52 -0.23 5.64
C ALA A 7 5.80 -0.53 4.17
N ILE A 8 4.87 -0.18 3.27
CA ILE A 8 5.05 -0.31 1.82
C ILE A 8 6.13 0.63 1.31
N ALA A 9 6.15 1.89 1.74
CA ALA A 9 7.20 2.84 1.38
C ALA A 9 8.59 2.31 1.76
N GLY A 10 8.71 1.73 2.96
CA GLY A 10 9.94 1.08 3.43
C GLY A 10 10.37 -0.08 2.54
N LEU A 11 9.44 -0.96 2.17
CA LEU A 11 9.72 -2.08 1.27
C LEU A 11 10.14 -1.63 -0.14
N ILE A 12 9.48 -0.63 -0.70
CA ILE A 12 9.82 -0.06 -2.02
C ILE A 12 11.22 0.54 -1.99
N ALA A 13 11.53 1.36 -0.97
CA ALA A 13 12.84 1.99 -0.82
C ALA A 13 13.95 0.95 -0.65
N ASP A 14 13.67 -0.13 0.09
CA ASP A 14 14.60 -1.24 0.26
C ASP A 14 14.83 -2.01 -1.04
N ALA A 15 13.76 -2.31 -1.80
CA ALA A 15 13.85 -2.95 -3.10
C ALA A 15 14.61 -2.09 -4.13
N GLN A 16 14.40 -0.78 -4.14
CA GLN A 16 15.15 0.16 -4.98
C GLN A 16 16.65 0.15 -4.65
N ARG A 17 16.98 0.15 -3.36
CA ARG A 17 18.37 0.05 -2.91
C ARG A 17 19.01 -1.27 -3.35
N CYS A 18 18.25 -2.37 -3.28
CA CYS A 18 18.72 -3.67 -3.74
C CYS A 18 18.96 -3.70 -5.24
N SER A 19 18.05 -3.14 -6.03
CA SER A 19 18.19 -3.07 -7.49
C SER A 19 19.39 -2.24 -7.94
N ALA A 20 19.84 -1.28 -7.13
CA ALA A 20 21.00 -0.43 -7.43
C ALA A 20 22.35 -1.10 -7.11
N ALA A 21 22.35 -2.23 -6.40
CA ALA A 21 23.56 -2.92 -5.95
C ALA A 21 23.61 -4.37 -6.46
N PRO A 22 24.70 -4.82 -7.12
CA PRO A 22 24.83 -6.18 -7.66
C PRO A 22 24.66 -7.32 -6.63
N SER A 23 24.83 -7.02 -5.34
CA SER A 23 24.68 -7.94 -4.21
C SER A 23 23.60 -7.52 -3.22
N GLY A 24 22.76 -6.53 -3.59
CA GLY A 24 21.71 -6.01 -2.75
C GLY A 24 20.66 -7.08 -2.46
N ARG A 25 20.43 -7.37 -1.18
CA ARG A 25 19.38 -8.28 -0.73
C ARG A 25 18.32 -7.50 0.01
N LEU A 26 17.06 -7.83 -0.28
CA LEU A 26 15.93 -7.29 0.46
C LEU A 26 16.11 -7.60 1.95
N SER A 27 15.94 -6.57 2.76
CA SER A 27 15.93 -6.65 4.20
C SER A 27 14.74 -7.50 4.64
N HIS A 28 15.05 -8.53 5.42
CA HIS A 28 14.03 -9.35 6.07
C HIS A 28 13.10 -8.50 6.94
N GLU A 29 13.62 -7.45 7.58
CA GLU A 29 12.82 -6.54 8.41
C GLU A 29 11.80 -5.77 7.59
N SER A 30 12.22 -5.20 6.46
CA SER A 30 11.31 -4.44 5.58
C SER A 30 10.22 -5.33 4.99
N LEU A 31 10.56 -6.57 4.63
CA LEU A 31 9.58 -7.56 4.17
C LEU A 31 8.61 -7.96 5.29
N ALA A 32 9.12 -8.28 6.49
CA ALA A 32 8.29 -8.69 7.62
C ALA A 32 7.32 -7.59 8.04
N ASN A 33 7.78 -6.33 8.10
CA ASN A 33 6.93 -5.19 8.43
C ASN A 33 5.82 -4.97 7.39
N ALA A 34 6.14 -5.11 6.10
CA ALA A 34 5.14 -5.00 5.04
C ALA A 34 4.10 -6.12 5.12
N LEU A 35 4.52 -7.37 5.35
CA LEU A 35 3.61 -8.51 5.51
C LEU A 35 2.70 -8.33 6.72
N GLN A 36 3.24 -7.93 7.87
CA GLN A 36 2.46 -7.67 9.08
C GLN A 36 1.43 -6.55 8.86
N ALA A 37 1.82 -5.48 8.17
CA ALA A 37 0.90 -4.39 7.87
C ALA A 37 -0.20 -4.81 6.89
N LEU A 38 0.11 -5.66 5.91
CA LEU A 38 -0.87 -6.22 4.97
C LEU A 38 -1.86 -7.16 5.67
N GLU A 39 -1.37 -8.00 6.58
CA GLU A 39 -2.20 -8.88 7.42
C GLU A 39 -3.14 -8.04 8.29
N HIS A 40 -2.61 -7.02 8.97
CA HIS A 40 -3.43 -6.08 9.75
C HIS A 40 -4.49 -5.37 8.90
N LEU A 41 -4.13 -4.92 7.69
CA LEU A 41 -5.07 -4.30 6.76
C LEU A 41 -6.23 -5.24 6.42
N ASN A 42 -5.94 -6.52 6.19
CA ASN A 42 -6.94 -7.53 5.86
C ASN A 42 -7.84 -7.89 7.04
N GLU A 43 -7.32 -7.87 8.26
CA GLU A 43 -8.06 -8.20 9.49
C GLU A 43 -8.85 -7.03 10.07
N SER A 44 -8.49 -5.79 9.73
CA SER A 44 -9.04 -4.58 10.33
C SER A 44 -9.89 -3.77 9.34
N PRO A 45 -11.23 -3.84 9.43
CA PRO A 45 -12.12 -3.00 8.63
C PRO A 45 -11.86 -1.50 8.82
N ALA A 46 -11.41 -1.10 10.02
CA ALA A 46 -11.04 0.27 10.31
C ALA A 46 -9.79 0.69 9.53
N ALA A 47 -8.73 -0.13 9.52
CA ALA A 47 -7.53 0.16 8.73
C ALA A 47 -7.84 0.22 7.23
N MET A 48 -8.72 -0.65 6.73
CA MET A 48 -9.20 -0.63 5.36
C MET A 48 -9.97 0.66 5.03
N ALA A 49 -10.86 1.10 5.92
CA ALA A 49 -11.60 2.35 5.76
C ALA A 49 -10.67 3.57 5.78
N GLU A 50 -9.66 3.58 6.66
CA GLU A 50 -8.65 4.64 6.70
C GLU A 50 -7.82 4.69 5.42
N LEU A 51 -7.37 3.53 4.90
CA LEU A 51 -6.63 3.47 3.64
C LEU A 51 -7.51 3.97 2.48
N ARG A 52 -8.78 3.56 2.42
CA ARG A 52 -9.74 4.03 1.41
C ARG A 52 -9.93 5.55 1.49
N ALA A 53 -10.07 6.11 2.69
CA ALA A 53 -10.20 7.55 2.89
C ALA A 53 -8.94 8.30 2.45
N ALA A 54 -7.75 7.79 2.76
CA ALA A 54 -6.48 8.38 2.36
C ALA A 54 -6.31 8.38 0.85
N VAL A 55 -6.63 7.27 0.18
CA VAL A 55 -6.61 7.16 -1.29
C VAL A 55 -7.59 8.16 -1.92
N ALA A 56 -8.84 8.20 -1.46
CA ALA A 56 -9.84 9.12 -1.99
C ALA A 56 -9.47 10.60 -1.77
N ASP A 57 -8.84 10.94 -0.65
CA ASP A 57 -8.33 12.29 -0.38
C ASP A 57 -7.14 12.66 -1.29
N ALA A 58 -6.21 11.74 -1.51
CA ALA A 58 -5.10 11.95 -2.44
C ALA A 58 -5.59 12.10 -3.89
N GLU A 59 -6.57 11.30 -4.34
CA GLU A 59 -7.19 11.41 -5.65
C GLU A 59 -7.90 12.76 -5.82
N ARG A 60 -8.67 13.22 -4.83
CA ARG A 60 -9.31 14.55 -4.86
C ARG A 60 -8.31 15.70 -4.98
N ARG A 61 -7.11 15.53 -4.43
CA ARG A 61 -6.02 16.51 -4.52
C ARG A 61 -5.20 16.40 -5.81
N GLY A 62 -5.50 15.43 -6.68
CA GLY A 62 -4.71 15.17 -7.90
C GLY A 62 -3.30 14.66 -7.61
N ALA A 63 -3.06 14.08 -6.43
CA ALA A 63 -1.79 13.45 -6.12
C ALA A 63 -1.59 12.18 -6.96
N ILE A 64 -0.34 11.78 -7.16
CA ILE A 64 0.04 10.51 -7.81
C ILE A 64 0.61 9.48 -6.82
N GLU A 65 0.88 9.91 -5.60
CA GLU A 65 1.44 9.10 -4.51
C GLU A 65 1.01 9.63 -3.13
N ILE A 66 1.11 8.77 -2.12
CA ILE A 66 1.00 9.13 -0.70
C ILE A 66 2.28 8.67 -0.01
N ASP A 67 3.01 9.60 0.61
CA ASP A 67 4.29 9.34 1.29
C ASP A 67 5.28 8.53 0.45
N GLY A 68 5.38 8.83 -0.86
CA GLY A 68 6.26 8.14 -1.80
C GLY A 68 5.76 6.77 -2.27
N VAL A 69 4.56 6.35 -1.87
CA VAL A 69 3.90 5.14 -2.39
C VAL A 69 2.97 5.52 -3.53
N PRO A 70 3.19 5.03 -4.76
CA PRO A 70 2.29 5.27 -5.88
C PRO A 70 0.83 4.89 -5.57
N LEU A 71 -0.10 5.79 -5.90
CA LEU A 71 -1.54 5.59 -5.66
C LEU A 71 -2.08 4.33 -6.32
N VAL A 72 -1.53 3.95 -7.48
CA VAL A 72 -1.91 2.72 -8.18
C VAL A 72 -1.66 1.47 -7.31
N LEU A 73 -0.55 1.43 -6.57
CA LEU A 73 -0.25 0.30 -5.67
C LEU A 73 -1.21 0.27 -4.49
N LEU A 74 -1.51 1.43 -3.90
CA LEU A 74 -2.47 1.53 -2.79
C LEU A 74 -3.88 1.11 -3.23
N ARG A 75 -4.28 1.43 -4.45
CA ARG A 75 -5.56 0.98 -5.03
C ARG A 75 -5.64 -0.53 -5.20
N CYS A 76 -4.54 -1.20 -5.53
CA CYS A 76 -4.50 -2.65 -5.65
C CYS A 76 -4.73 -3.38 -4.31
N LEU A 77 -4.58 -2.68 -3.18
CA LEU A 77 -4.78 -3.24 -1.83
C LEU A 77 -6.22 -3.08 -1.35
N LEU A 78 -6.97 -2.16 -1.96
CA LEU A 78 -8.38 -2.00 -1.65
C LEU A 78 -9.15 -3.06 -2.44
N PRO A 79 -10.10 -3.78 -1.80
CA PRO A 79 -11.00 -4.62 -2.56
C PRO A 79 -11.71 -3.74 -3.58
N THR A 80 -11.69 -4.15 -4.86
CA THR A 80 -12.59 -3.58 -5.84
C THR A 80 -13.99 -3.72 -5.27
N ASP A 81 -14.67 -2.59 -5.02
CA ASP A 81 -16.10 -2.62 -4.83
C ASP A 81 -16.67 -3.37 -6.03
N THR A 82 -17.06 -4.62 -5.83
CA THR A 82 -17.85 -5.38 -6.78
C THR A 82 -19.24 -4.77 -6.78
N THR A 83 -19.36 -3.51 -7.22
CA THR A 83 -20.56 -3.03 -7.92
C THR A 83 -20.50 -3.53 -9.36
N GLY A 84 -20.25 -4.84 -9.53
CA GLY A 84 -20.76 -5.59 -10.65
C GLY A 84 -22.22 -5.84 -10.36
N VAL A 85 -23.05 -4.80 -10.52
CA VAL A 85 -24.48 -4.98 -10.70
C VAL A 85 -24.60 -5.63 -12.08
N CYS A 86 -24.59 -6.96 -12.13
CA CYS A 86 -25.26 -7.65 -13.21
C CYS A 86 -26.75 -7.33 -13.03
N HIS A 87 -27.23 -6.37 -13.82
CA HIS A 87 -28.64 -6.32 -14.16
C HIS A 87 -28.92 -7.56 -15.01
N GLU A 88 -29.50 -8.59 -14.39
CA GLU A 88 -30.30 -9.62 -15.06
C GLU A 88 -31.75 -9.47 -14.61
#